data_AF-A0A9E6R863-F1
#
_entry.id   AF-A0A9E6R863-F1
#
_cell.length_a   1.000
_cell.length_b   1.000
_cell.length_c   1.000
_cell.angle_alpha   90.00
_cell.angle_beta   90.00
_cell.angle_gamma   90.00
#
_symmetry.space_group_name_H-M   'P 1'
#
loop_
_entity.id
_entity.type
_entity.pdbx_description
1 polymer ?
#
loop_
_entity_poly.entity_id
_entity_poly.type
_entity_poly.pdbx_seq_one_letter_code
_entity_poly.pdbx_strand_id
1 'polypeptide(L)'
;MKLGRAVAVARIRGRVQLQCSPNESGGAGMALRRDAKILKMKAICSLRTAMATFNSYDDSGRVDSVLLHLQHATEMLLKAVLRQAQYQVFDKKSSTSIGFKRCLNLCVAQHELTESEAGVMRAVDALRDEAQHWFVVVEEELLYLHTRALITAFDAYLKRTLDDDLNAHPRPSPSGFDPARERLRFPDRP
;
A
#
# COMPACT_ATOMS: atom_id res chain seq x y z
N MET A 1 -40.59 -45.83 -31.78
CA MET A 1 -41.09 -44.56 -32.35
C MET A 1 -41.59 -43.67 -31.23
N LYS A 2 -40.81 -42.66 -30.82
CA LYS A 2 -41.30 -41.55 -29.99
C LYS A 2 -40.77 -40.26 -30.62
N LEU A 3 -41.69 -39.50 -31.22
CA LEU A 3 -41.44 -38.20 -31.82
C LEU A 3 -42.07 -37.14 -30.92
N GLY A 4 -41.31 -36.09 -30.61
CA GLY A 4 -41.80 -34.72 -30.47
C GLY A 4 -42.40 -34.30 -29.12
N ARG A 5 -41.67 -33.43 -28.39
CA ARG A 5 -41.91 -31.96 -28.32
C ARG A 5 -41.15 -31.38 -27.12
N ALA A 6 -40.42 -30.28 -27.36
CA ALA A 6 -40.68 -28.97 -26.76
C ALA A 6 -39.47 -28.05 -27.00
N VAL A 7 -39.74 -26.92 -27.65
CA VAL A 7 -38.86 -25.77 -27.68
C VAL A 7 -39.03 -25.02 -26.37
N ALA A 8 -37.93 -24.69 -25.69
CA ALA A 8 -37.90 -23.69 -24.63
C ALA A 8 -36.69 -22.78 -24.85
N VAL A 9 -36.96 -21.53 -25.20
CA VAL A 9 -35.98 -20.44 -25.24
C VAL A 9 -35.81 -19.93 -23.82
N ALA A 10 -34.60 -20.05 -23.27
CA ALA A 10 -34.21 -19.43 -22.01
C ALA A 10 -32.93 -18.61 -22.20
N ARG A 11 -33.08 -17.32 -21.93
CA ARG A 11 -32.11 -16.24 -22.00
C ARG A 11 -31.20 -16.29 -20.75
N ILE A 12 -30.03 -15.63 -20.82
CA ILE A 12 -29.30 -14.92 -19.72
C ILE A 12 -27.89 -15.46 -19.37
N ARG A 13 -26.90 -14.59 -19.68
CA ARG A 13 -25.63 -14.25 -19.00
C ARG A 13 -24.58 -15.34 -18.75
N GLY A 14 -23.46 -15.24 -19.48
CA GLY A 14 -22.19 -15.87 -19.14
C GLY A 14 -21.03 -14.89 -19.26
N ARG A 15 -20.40 -14.56 -18.13
CA ARG A 15 -19.14 -13.80 -17.97
C ARG A 15 -18.04 -14.36 -18.88
N VAL A 16 -17.33 -13.47 -19.57
CA VAL A 16 -16.00 -13.75 -20.11
C VAL A 16 -15.06 -14.03 -18.93
N GLN A 17 -14.70 -15.30 -18.74
CA GLN A 17 -13.56 -15.69 -17.92
C GLN A 17 -12.29 -15.40 -18.70
N LEU A 18 -11.60 -14.31 -18.35
CA LEU A 18 -10.19 -14.15 -18.68
C LEU A 18 -9.40 -15.11 -17.79
N GLN A 19 -9.00 -16.24 -18.37
CA GLN A 19 -8.01 -17.14 -17.79
C GLN A 19 -6.63 -16.48 -17.94
N CYS A 20 -6.03 -16.07 -16.83
CA CYS A 20 -4.58 -15.88 -16.76
C CYS A 20 -3.97 -17.22 -16.35
N SER A 21 -3.17 -17.80 -17.24
CA SER A 21 -2.35 -18.98 -16.96
C SER A 21 -1.39 -18.70 -15.79
N PRO A 22 -1.28 -19.59 -14.79
CA PRO A 22 -0.26 -19.46 -13.77
C PRO A 22 1.10 -19.87 -14.36
N ASN A 23 2.07 -18.96 -14.33
CA ASN A 23 3.45 -19.31 -14.58
C ASN A 23 3.98 -19.99 -13.31
N GLU A 24 4.28 -21.28 -13.40
CA GLU A 24 4.86 -22.06 -12.32
C GLU A 24 6.35 -21.72 -12.17
N SER A 25 6.66 -20.90 -11.17
CA SER A 25 7.99 -20.80 -10.58
C SER A 25 7.83 -21.06 -9.08
N GLY A 26 8.25 -22.26 -8.68
CA GLY A 26 8.19 -22.76 -7.31
C GLY A 26 9.13 -22.03 -6.36
N GLY A 27 8.68 -20.89 -5.84
CA GLY A 27 8.98 -20.46 -4.48
C GLY A 27 7.82 -20.89 -3.60
N ALA A 28 8.08 -21.54 -2.46
CA ALA A 28 7.06 -21.83 -1.46
C ALA A 28 6.60 -20.52 -0.80
N GLY A 29 5.86 -19.70 -1.56
CA GLY A 29 5.42 -18.38 -1.15
C GLY A 29 4.56 -18.51 0.10
N MET A 30 4.99 -17.84 1.18
CA MET A 30 4.29 -17.88 2.45
C MET A 30 2.81 -17.54 2.23
N ALA A 31 1.91 -18.42 2.66
CA ALA A 31 0.47 -18.17 2.60
C ALA A 31 0.11 -17.02 3.55
N LEU A 32 0.13 -15.79 3.04
CA LEU A 32 -0.20 -14.61 3.83
C LEU A 32 -1.67 -14.67 4.29
N ARG A 33 -1.89 -14.30 5.55
CA ARG A 33 -3.24 -14.18 6.11
C ARG A 33 -4.03 -13.14 5.33
N ARG A 34 -5.35 -13.31 5.22
CA ARG A 34 -6.22 -12.39 4.45
C ARG A 34 -6.05 -10.94 4.91
N ASP A 35 -6.05 -10.69 6.21
CA ASP A 35 -5.84 -9.35 6.79
C ASP A 35 -4.46 -8.78 6.42
N ALA A 36 -3.41 -9.59 6.51
CA ALA A 36 -2.04 -9.19 6.18
C ALA A 36 -1.91 -8.86 4.69
N LYS A 37 -2.57 -9.62 3.81
CA LYS A 37 -2.64 -9.32 2.36
C LYS A 37 -3.29 -7.97 2.07
N ILE A 38 -4.38 -7.65 2.76
CA ILE A 38 -5.09 -6.37 2.58
C ILE A 38 -4.22 -5.20 3.04
N LEU A 39 -3.58 -5.33 4.22
CA LEU A 39 -2.67 -4.31 4.76
C LEU A 39 -1.45 -4.11 3.87
N LYS A 40 -0.84 -5.20 3.38
CA LYS A 40 0.26 -5.15 2.42
C LYS A 40 -0.15 -4.41 1.14
N MET A 41 -1.31 -4.74 0.58
CA MET A 41 -1.83 -4.06 -0.62
C MET A 41 -2.03 -2.56 -0.37
N LYS A 42 -2.58 -2.17 0.80
CA LYS A 42 -2.68 -0.76 1.20
C LYS A 42 -1.32 -0.09 1.28
N ALA A 43 -0.34 -0.75 1.90
CA ALA A 43 1.03 -0.23 2.01
C ALA A 43 1.64 0.07 0.62
N ILE A 44 1.53 -0.89 -0.30
CA ILE A 44 2.04 -0.76 -1.68
C ILE A 44 1.30 0.33 -2.45
N CYS A 45 -0.03 0.39 -2.34
CA CYS A 45 -0.82 1.44 -2.97
C CYS A 45 -0.43 2.83 -2.46
N SER A 46 -0.22 2.99 -1.15
CA SER A 46 0.22 4.27 -0.57
C SER A 46 1.62 4.66 -1.02
N LEU A 47 2.55 3.70 -1.07
CA LEU A 47 3.90 3.95 -1.58
C LEU A 47 3.86 4.40 -3.05
N ARG A 48 3.02 3.78 -3.87
CA ARG A 48 2.83 4.17 -5.27
C ARG A 48 2.24 5.57 -5.41
N THR A 49 1.28 5.94 -4.57
CA THR A 49 0.76 7.31 -4.56
C THR A 49 1.85 8.30 -4.16
N ALA A 50 2.66 7.99 -3.14
CA ALA A 50 3.81 8.83 -2.78
C ALA A 50 4.75 9.03 -3.97
N MET A 51 5.08 7.97 -4.72
CA MET A 51 5.94 8.07 -5.90
C MET A 51 5.31 8.85 -7.05
N ALA A 52 4.00 8.71 -7.25
CA ALA A 52 3.29 9.47 -8.28
C ALA A 52 3.25 10.96 -7.93
N THR A 53 2.96 11.30 -6.68
CA THR A 53 2.95 12.68 -6.19
C THR A 53 4.36 13.27 -6.17
N PHE A 54 5.38 12.47 -5.82
CA PHE A 54 6.77 12.91 -5.85
C PHE A 54 7.22 13.33 -7.26
N ASN A 55 6.77 12.62 -8.29
CA ASN A 55 7.06 12.94 -9.70
C ASN A 55 6.02 13.88 -10.35
N SER A 56 5.07 14.41 -9.59
CA SER A 56 4.08 15.37 -10.09
C SER A 56 4.74 16.72 -10.35
N TYR A 57 4.26 17.44 -11.36
CA TYR A 57 4.67 18.81 -11.66
C TYR A 57 3.94 19.86 -10.79
N ASP A 58 2.93 19.45 -10.03
CA ASP A 58 2.25 20.32 -9.07
C ASP A 58 3.03 20.33 -7.76
N ASP A 59 3.59 21.47 -7.39
CA ASP A 59 4.34 21.67 -6.15
C ASP A 59 3.44 22.02 -4.95
N SER A 60 2.17 22.35 -5.19
CA SER A 60 1.25 22.78 -4.14
C SER A 60 0.90 21.61 -3.21
N GLY A 61 1.44 21.60 -1.99
CA GLY A 61 1.21 20.52 -1.02
C GLY A 61 1.79 19.16 -1.44
N ARG A 62 2.73 19.15 -2.40
CA ARG A 62 3.40 17.94 -2.89
C ARG A 62 4.17 17.25 -1.78
N VAL A 63 4.99 18.01 -1.07
CA VAL A 63 5.85 17.53 0.02
C VAL A 63 5.01 16.85 1.12
N ASP A 64 3.97 17.54 1.60
CA ASP A 64 3.04 17.01 2.60
C ASP A 64 2.37 15.72 2.13
N SER A 65 1.92 15.70 0.88
CA SER A 65 1.25 14.54 0.31
C SER A 65 2.19 13.35 0.18
N VAL A 66 3.44 13.58 -0.24
CA VAL A 66 4.47 12.53 -0.30
C VAL A 66 4.73 11.98 1.10
N LEU A 67 5.05 12.84 2.06
CA LEU A 67 5.38 12.44 3.43
C LEU A 67 4.22 11.70 4.11
N LEU A 68 2.98 12.16 3.93
CA LEU A 68 1.78 11.51 4.42
C LEU A 68 1.63 10.10 3.85
N HIS A 69 1.82 9.94 2.53
CA HIS A 69 1.71 8.64 1.89
C HIS A 69 2.87 7.70 2.23
N LEU A 70 4.09 8.21 2.43
CA LEU A 70 5.25 7.42 2.87
C LEU A 70 5.06 6.91 4.31
N GLN A 71 4.66 7.79 5.23
CA GLN A 71 4.35 7.40 6.60
C GLN A 71 3.22 6.34 6.61
N HIS A 72 2.13 6.60 5.87
CA HIS A 72 1.02 5.66 5.82
C HIS A 72 1.42 4.30 5.23
N ALA A 73 2.26 4.29 4.19
CA ALA A 73 2.78 3.06 3.59
C ALA A 73 3.56 2.22 4.62
N THR A 74 4.47 2.85 5.38
CA THR A 74 5.26 2.16 6.40
C THR A 74 4.40 1.62 7.53
N GLU A 75 3.43 2.41 8.01
CA GLU A 75 2.52 1.97 9.06
C GLU A 75 1.70 0.75 8.63
N MET A 76 1.19 0.75 7.39
CA MET A 76 0.45 -0.40 6.86
C MET A 76 1.33 -1.64 6.69
N LEU A 77 2.60 -1.49 6.30
CA LEU A 77 3.56 -2.60 6.21
C LEU A 77 3.83 -3.21 7.59
N LEU A 78 4.15 -2.39 8.58
CA LEU A 78 4.40 -2.85 9.96
C LEU A 78 3.17 -3.58 10.53
N LYS A 79 1.97 -3.05 10.29
CA LYS A 79 0.72 -3.71 10.66
C LYS A 79 0.50 -5.03 9.93
N ALA A 80 0.87 -5.12 8.64
CA ALA A 80 0.78 -6.36 7.88
C ALA A 80 1.65 -7.46 8.50
N VAL A 81 2.90 -7.13 8.86
CA VAL A 81 3.83 -8.06 9.53
C VAL A 81 3.29 -8.49 10.88
N LEU A 82 2.84 -7.55 11.71
CA LEU A 82 2.24 -7.87 13.02
C LEU A 82 1.01 -8.78 12.89
N ARG A 83 0.15 -8.57 11.87
CA ARG A 83 -0.99 -9.46 11.61
C ARG A 83 -0.57 -10.82 11.08
N GLN A 84 0.50 -10.90 10.30
CA GLN A 84 1.06 -12.17 9.86
C GLN A 84 1.55 -12.99 11.06
N ALA A 85 2.17 -12.34 12.04
CA ALA A 85 2.59 -12.91 13.32
C ALA A 85 1.46 -13.09 14.36
N GLN A 86 0.19 -12.95 13.98
CA GLN A 86 -0.99 -13.08 14.85
C GLN A 86 -1.11 -12.07 15.99
N TYR A 87 -0.35 -10.98 15.97
CA TYR A 87 -0.47 -9.92 16.95
C TYR A 87 -1.78 -9.14 16.75
N GLN A 88 -2.43 -8.72 17.84
CA GLN A 88 -3.64 -7.91 17.76
C GLN A 88 -3.29 -6.46 17.43
N VAL A 89 -3.51 -6.06 16.18
CA VAL A 89 -3.29 -4.68 15.70
C VAL A 89 -4.47 -3.76 15.97
N PHE A 90 -5.66 -4.32 16.20
CA PHE A 90 -6.86 -3.57 16.53
C PHE A 90 -7.12 -3.66 18.03
N ASP A 91 -7.12 -2.52 18.72
CA ASP A 91 -7.49 -2.48 20.13
C ASP A 91 -9.00 -2.22 20.23
N LYS A 92 -9.72 -3.20 20.78
CA LYS A 92 -11.17 -3.13 20.96
C LYS A 92 -11.59 -2.05 21.95
N LYS A 93 -10.69 -1.59 22.83
CA LYS A 93 -10.99 -0.55 23.83
C LYS A 93 -10.90 0.86 23.25
N SER A 94 -9.93 1.11 22.37
CA SER A 94 -9.73 2.41 21.75
C SER A 94 -10.47 2.57 20.42
N SER A 95 -11.09 1.49 19.91
CA SER A 95 -11.73 1.44 18.58
C SER A 95 -10.81 1.87 17.43
N THR A 96 -9.50 1.89 17.67
CA THR A 96 -8.49 2.32 16.70
C THR A 96 -7.42 1.25 16.56
N SER A 97 -6.81 1.21 15.37
CA SER A 97 -5.62 0.40 15.16
C SER A 97 -4.43 1.02 15.90
N ILE A 98 -3.51 0.18 16.37
CA ILE A 98 -2.24 0.60 16.97
C ILE A 98 -1.55 1.67 16.10
N GLY A 99 -1.06 2.74 16.71
CA GLY A 99 -0.36 3.81 16.01
C GLY A 99 1.06 3.44 15.57
N PHE A 100 1.61 4.21 14.64
CA PHE A 100 2.92 4.00 14.02
C PHE A 100 4.05 3.69 15.02
N LYS A 101 4.29 4.57 16.01
CA LYS A 101 5.39 4.42 16.99
C LYS A 101 5.32 3.07 17.75
N ARG A 102 4.12 2.63 18.11
CA ARG A 102 3.93 1.35 18.80
C ARG A 102 4.12 0.15 17.86
N CYS A 103 3.65 0.23 16.61
CA CYS A 103 3.93 -0.80 15.61
C CYS A 103 5.43 -0.95 15.35
N LEU A 104 6.14 0.17 15.23
CA LEU A 104 7.58 0.20 14.98
C LEU A 104 8.36 -0.47 16.11
N ASN A 105 8.10 -0.08 17.36
CA ASN A 105 8.79 -0.65 18.53
C ASN A 105 8.55 -2.16 18.67
N LEU A 106 7.33 -2.64 18.36
CA LEU A 106 7.04 -4.08 18.35
C LEU A 106 7.81 -4.82 17.26
N CYS A 107 7.93 -4.23 16.06
CA CYS A 107 8.65 -4.85 14.96
C CYS A 107 10.17 -4.90 15.21
N VAL A 108 10.75 -3.86 15.81
CA VAL A 108 12.15 -3.85 16.25
C VAL A 108 12.40 -4.93 17.30
N ALA A 109 11.50 -5.05 18.28
CA ALA A 109 11.70 -5.98 19.38
C ALA A 109 11.50 -7.47 19.00
N GLN A 110 10.60 -7.77 18.06
CA GLN A 110 10.09 -9.15 17.86
C GLN A 110 10.04 -9.62 16.40
N HIS A 111 10.24 -8.75 15.41
CA HIS A 111 10.02 -9.08 14.00
C HIS A 111 11.15 -8.63 13.07
N GLU A 112 12.39 -8.70 13.58
CA GLU A 112 13.62 -8.55 12.79
C GLU A 112 13.71 -7.23 12.00
N LEU A 113 13.03 -6.16 12.45
CA LEU A 113 13.26 -4.83 11.90
C LEU A 113 14.57 -4.30 12.46
N THR A 114 15.53 -3.99 11.59
CA THR A 114 16.83 -3.49 12.04
C THR A 114 16.69 -2.07 12.58
N GLU A 115 17.55 -1.66 13.52
CA GLU A 115 17.54 -0.29 14.04
C GLU A 115 17.84 0.75 12.95
N SER A 116 18.60 0.39 11.92
CA SER A 116 18.83 1.27 10.76
C SER A 116 17.55 1.50 9.97
N GLU A 117 16.82 0.44 9.60
CA GLU A 117 15.52 0.56 8.91
C GLU A 117 14.51 1.32 9.78
N ALA A 118 14.46 1.04 11.08
CA ALA A 118 13.60 1.74 12.02
C ALA A 118 13.96 3.23 12.13
N GLY A 119 15.25 3.58 12.12
CA GLY A 119 15.73 4.96 12.10
C GLY A 119 15.24 5.72 10.87
N VAL A 120 15.28 5.10 9.69
CA VAL A 120 14.76 5.69 8.45
C VAL A 120 13.24 5.92 8.55
N MET A 121 12.49 4.95 9.06
CA MET A 121 11.04 5.09 9.25
C MET A 121 10.70 6.19 10.27
N ARG A 122 11.46 6.32 11.37
CA ARG A 122 11.30 7.40 12.36
C ARG A 122 11.60 8.77 11.76
N ALA A 123 12.61 8.87 10.90
CA ALA A 123 12.95 10.12 10.23
C ALA A 123 11.81 10.60 9.32
N VAL A 124 11.16 9.70 8.60
CA VAL A 124 9.99 10.04 7.75
C VAL A 124 8.79 10.46 8.59
N ASP A 125 8.52 9.80 9.72
CA ASP A 125 7.46 10.19 10.67
C ASP A 125 7.73 11.59 11.24
N ALA A 126 8.98 11.88 11.62
CA ALA A 126 9.39 13.20 12.08
C ALA A 126 9.24 14.26 11.00
N LEU A 127 9.73 14.03 9.77
CA LEU A 127 9.56 14.97 8.65
C LEU A 127 8.09 15.23 8.33
N ARG A 128 7.25 14.19 8.38
CA ARG A 128 5.81 14.33 8.21
C ARG A 128 5.21 15.21 9.30
N ASP A 129 5.61 15.02 10.57
CA ASP A 129 5.14 15.84 11.68
C ASP A 129 5.59 17.29 11.50
N GLU A 130 6.87 17.54 11.19
CA GLU A 130 7.42 18.87 10.96
C GLU A 130 6.72 19.60 9.81
N ALA A 131 6.51 18.93 8.66
CA ALA A 131 5.85 19.53 7.50
C ALA A 131 4.39 19.96 7.79
N GLN A 132 3.74 19.34 8.77
CA GLN A 132 2.41 19.75 9.22
C GLN A 132 2.41 20.92 10.21
N HIS A 133 3.57 21.29 10.77
CA HIS A 133 3.69 22.45 11.64
C HIS A 133 3.92 23.72 10.81
N TRP A 134 3.23 24.80 11.20
CA TRP A 134 3.07 26.04 10.44
C TRP A 134 4.34 26.64 9.81
N PHE A 135 5.53 26.47 10.42
CA PHE A 135 6.73 27.20 10.03
C PHE A 135 7.86 26.34 9.43
N VAL A 136 7.70 25.02 9.31
CA VAL A 136 8.80 24.14 8.86
C VAL A 136 8.60 23.73 7.41
N VAL A 137 9.47 24.26 6.55
CA VAL A 137 9.54 23.85 5.15
C VAL A 137 10.59 22.74 5.04
N VAL A 138 10.15 21.57 4.60
CA VAL A 138 11.07 20.46 4.30
C VAL A 138 11.72 20.72 2.94
N GLU A 139 13.05 20.75 2.91
CA GLU A 139 13.81 20.93 1.68
C GLU A 139 13.68 19.71 0.74
N GLU A 140 13.69 19.96 -0.57
CA GLU A 140 13.56 18.92 -1.60
C GLU A 140 14.67 17.86 -1.49
N GLU A 141 15.89 18.28 -1.21
CA GLU A 141 17.03 17.36 -1.07
C GLU A 141 16.84 16.40 0.11
N LEU A 142 16.32 16.92 1.22
CA LEU A 142 16.00 16.13 2.40
C LEU A 142 14.87 15.14 2.12
N LEU A 143 13.81 15.60 1.43
CA LEU A 143 12.71 14.76 0.97
C LEU A 143 13.22 13.62 0.07
N TYR A 144 14.08 13.91 -0.91
CA TYR A 144 14.64 12.92 -1.82
C TYR A 144 15.49 11.88 -1.09
N LEU A 145 16.39 12.34 -0.20
CA LEU A 145 17.29 11.47 0.57
C LEU A 145 16.49 10.47 1.42
N HIS A 146 15.53 10.96 2.20
CA HIS A 146 14.73 10.12 3.08
C HIS A 146 13.76 9.23 2.31
N THR A 147 13.19 9.72 1.20
CA THR A 147 12.32 8.90 0.34
C THR A 147 13.09 7.72 -0.25
N ARG A 148 14.28 7.95 -0.80
CA ARG A 148 15.12 6.90 -1.38
C ARG A 148 15.55 5.89 -0.30
N ALA A 149 16.02 6.36 0.84
CA ALA A 149 16.38 5.50 1.96
C ALA A 149 15.19 4.64 2.42
N LEU A 150 13.99 5.24 2.48
CA LEU A 150 12.78 4.53 2.89
C LEU A 150 12.39 3.45 1.90
N ILE A 151 12.43 3.70 0.59
CA ILE A 151 12.09 2.70 -0.43
C ILE A 151 13.03 1.49 -0.30
N THR A 152 14.32 1.73 -0.12
CA THR A 152 15.30 0.65 0.07
C THR A 152 15.03 -0.17 1.33
N ALA A 153 14.79 0.51 2.47
CA ALA A 153 14.44 -0.16 3.72
C ALA A 153 13.11 -0.92 3.64
N PHE A 154 12.12 -0.34 2.96
CA PHE A 154 10.79 -0.93 2.76
C PHE A 154 10.87 -2.20 1.92
N ASP A 155 11.59 -2.17 0.80
CA ASP A 155 11.76 -3.34 -0.08
C ASP A 155 12.51 -4.47 0.63
N ALA A 156 13.60 -4.15 1.32
CA ALA A 156 14.38 -5.12 2.08
C ALA A 156 13.53 -5.80 3.18
N TYR A 157 12.76 -5.00 3.92
CA TYR A 157 11.89 -5.51 4.98
C TYR A 157 10.70 -6.31 4.43
N LEU A 158 10.10 -5.87 3.32
CA LEU A 158 9.01 -6.58 2.64
C LEU A 158 9.46 -7.97 2.18
N LYS A 159 10.62 -8.06 1.52
CA LYS A 159 11.22 -9.33 1.08
C LYS A 159 11.50 -10.26 2.25
N ARG A 160 12.09 -9.73 3.32
CA ARG A 160 12.48 -10.53 4.49
C ARG A 160 11.28 -11.09 5.26
N THR A 161 10.22 -10.29 5.43
CA THR A 161 9.11 -10.64 6.34
C THR A 161 7.88 -11.24 5.65
N LEU A 162 7.62 -10.86 4.40
CA LEU A 162 6.42 -11.25 3.66
C LEU A 162 6.73 -12.01 2.36
N ASP A 163 8.02 -12.28 2.08
CA ASP A 163 8.50 -12.99 0.88
C ASP A 163 7.92 -12.39 -0.42
N ASP A 164 7.90 -11.06 -0.49
CA ASP A 164 7.34 -10.30 -1.61
C ASP A 164 8.29 -9.18 -2.05
N ASP A 165 8.28 -8.84 -3.33
CA ASP A 165 9.15 -7.82 -3.93
C ASP A 165 8.29 -6.66 -4.42
N LEU A 166 8.73 -5.41 -4.22
CA LEU A 166 8.09 -4.25 -4.86
C LEU A 166 8.01 -4.41 -6.39
N ASN A 167 8.98 -5.07 -7.01
CA ASN A 167 8.99 -5.36 -8.46
C ASN A 167 7.86 -6.31 -8.89
N ALA A 168 7.35 -7.14 -7.97
CA ALA A 168 6.22 -8.03 -8.25
C ALA A 168 4.88 -7.26 -8.38
N HIS A 169 4.86 -5.97 -8.02
CA HIS A 169 3.69 -5.11 -8.11
C HIS A 169 3.89 -4.05 -9.21
N PRO A 170 3.76 -4.43 -10.50
CA PRO A 170 3.98 -3.51 -11.60
C PRO A 170 3.08 -2.28 -11.46
N ARG A 171 3.63 -1.10 -11.79
CA ARG A 171 2.88 0.16 -11.88
C ARG A 171 1.58 -0.08 -12.65
N PRO A 172 0.45 0.49 -12.20
CA PRO A 172 -0.80 0.26 -12.90
C PRO A 172 -0.60 0.87 -14.29
N SER A 173 -0.86 0.11 -15.35
CA SER A 173 -0.84 0.64 -16.70
C SER A 173 -1.82 1.83 -16.78
N PRO A 174 -1.52 2.88 -17.57
CA PRO A 174 -2.38 4.05 -17.70
C PRO A 174 -3.79 3.74 -18.22
N SER A 175 -4.07 2.49 -18.63
CA SER A 175 -5.38 1.97 -19.01
C SER A 175 -6.38 1.84 -17.85
N GLY A 176 -5.99 2.12 -16.60
CA GLY A 176 -6.89 2.24 -15.45
C GLY A 176 -7.60 3.59 -15.33
N PHE A 177 -7.70 4.36 -16.42
CA PHE A 177 -8.46 5.61 -16.49
C PHE A 177 -9.95 5.29 -16.33
N ASP A 178 -10.47 5.44 -15.11
CA ASP A 178 -11.90 5.40 -14.83
C ASP A 178 -12.48 6.83 -15.01
N PRO A 179 -13.24 7.10 -16.08
CA PRO A 179 -13.84 8.41 -16.31
C PRO A 179 -14.88 8.82 -15.23
N ALA A 180 -15.29 7.91 -14.33
CA ALA A 180 -16.11 8.27 -13.17
C ALA A 180 -15.31 9.02 -12.09
N ARG A 181 -14.00 8.81 -11.98
CA ARG A 181 -13.13 9.46 -10.99
C ARG A 181 -12.80 10.92 -11.33
N GLU A 182 -12.95 11.29 -12.60
CA GLU A 182 -12.78 12.66 -13.12
C GLU A 182 -13.97 13.57 -12.68
N ARG A 183 -15.18 13.03 -12.56
CA ARG A 183 -16.40 13.80 -12.20
C ARG A 183 -16.38 14.38 -10.78
N LEU A 184 -15.49 13.90 -9.92
CA LEU A 184 -15.31 14.44 -8.56
C LEU A 184 -14.29 15.58 -8.50
N ARG A 185 -13.61 15.94 -9.60
CA ARG A 185 -12.56 16.97 -9.56
C ARG A 185 -13.09 18.39 -9.47
N PHE A 186 -14.29 18.70 -9.94
CA PHE A 186 -14.95 20.00 -9.70
C PHE A 186 -16.47 19.87 -9.83
N PRO A 187 -17.23 19.74 -8.72
CA PRO A 187 -18.64 20.08 -8.76
C PRO A 187 -18.73 21.61 -8.86
N ASP A 188 -19.18 22.09 -10.02
CA ASP A 188 -19.68 23.44 -10.34
C ASP A 188 -18.94 24.61 -9.67
N ARG A 189 -18.07 25.30 -10.43
CA ARG A 189 -17.83 26.73 -10.16
C ARG A 189 -18.97 27.54 -10.78
N PRO A 190 -19.43 28.62 -10.12
CA PRO A 190 -20.51 29.47 -10.60
C PRO A 190 -20.20 30.16 -11.93
#